data_AF-I0WTZ2-F1
#
_entry.id   AF-I0WTZ2-F1
#
_cell.length_a   1.000
_cell.length_b   1.000
_cell.length_c   1.000
_cell.angle_alpha   90.00
_cell.angle_beta   90.00
_cell.angle_gamma   90.00
#
_symmetry.space_group_name_H-M   'P 1'
#
loop_
_entity.id
_entity.type
_entity.pdbx_description
1 polymer ?
#
loop_
_entity_poly.entity_id
_entity_poly.type
_entity_poly.pdbx_seq_one_letter_code
_entity_poly.pdbx_strand_id
1 'polypeptide(L)'
;MDSDVSGRAQPEARLAGHLLTLLGDRDIAALSAELSPLVHSTDPARRGLYGGVLSWLVTALADVVVARLGTRDDDESYLLEMHTTAGRTLGIGDLPTRDGRVQRSVLALLAGDRAAARTQLAAAEKEPEPVLRARTLVEALVWLDAVLNTDMPVFPDPPPR
;
A
#
# COMPACT_ATOMS: atom_id res chain seq x y z
N MET A 1 2.23 -2.13 32.14
CA MET A 1 1.70 -0.76 32.23
C MET A 1 2.86 0.17 31.98
N ASP A 2 2.96 0.70 30.77
CA ASP A 2 3.42 2.07 30.56
C ASP A 2 2.76 2.54 29.26
N SER A 3 1.77 3.38 29.48
CA SER A 3 0.96 4.00 28.45
C SER A 3 1.70 5.26 28.01
N ASP A 4 2.39 5.19 26.88
CA ASP A 4 2.90 6.39 26.20
C ASP A 4 2.14 6.59 24.89
N VAL A 5 0.84 6.83 25.02
CA VAL A 5 -0.03 7.33 23.95
C VAL A 5 0.17 8.85 23.88
N SER A 6 1.37 9.26 23.46
CA SER A 6 1.59 10.62 22.99
C SER A 6 1.34 10.62 21.49
N GLY A 7 0.22 11.22 21.07
CA GLY A 7 -0.32 11.30 19.70
C GLY A 7 0.55 12.02 18.65
N ARG A 8 1.82 11.64 18.53
CA ARG A 8 2.71 12.01 17.44
C ARG A 8 2.71 10.87 16.45
N ALA A 9 2.07 11.06 15.30
CA ALA A 9 2.22 10.14 14.17
C ALA A 9 3.71 9.87 13.92
N GLN A 10 4.07 8.60 13.72
CA GLN A 10 5.45 8.18 13.45
C GLN A 10 5.97 8.92 12.19
N PRO A 11 7.28 9.23 12.09
CA PRO A 11 7.85 9.97 10.96
C PRO A 11 7.40 9.47 9.57
N GLU A 12 7.30 8.15 9.43
CA GLU A 12 6.85 7.40 8.26
C GLU A 12 5.40 7.77 7.88
N ALA A 13 4.50 7.78 8.87
CA ALA A 13 3.08 8.08 8.67
C ALA A 13 2.88 9.55 8.27
N ARG A 14 3.66 10.48 8.84
CA ARG A 14 3.61 11.90 8.46
C ARG A 14 4.08 12.10 7.03
N LEU A 15 5.19 11.47 6.65
CA LEU A 15 5.71 11.55 5.30
C LEU A 15 4.72 10.91 4.31
N ALA A 16 4.17 9.74 4.62
CA ALA A 16 3.16 9.10 3.77
C ALA A 16 1.92 9.98 3.58
N GLY A 17 1.40 10.58 4.66
CA GLY A 17 0.28 11.53 4.58
C GLY A 17 0.61 12.76 3.74
N HIS A 18 1.82 13.32 3.89
CA HIS A 18 2.27 14.43 3.06
C HIS A 18 2.35 14.05 1.57
N LEU A 19 2.90 12.88 1.24
CA LEU A 19 2.97 12.39 -0.15
C LEU A 19 1.57 12.19 -0.75
N LEU A 20 0.60 11.72 0.03
CA LEU A 20 -0.79 11.62 -0.40
C LEU A 20 -1.41 12.99 -0.67
N THR A 21 -1.15 13.99 0.19
CA THR A 21 -1.60 15.37 -0.05
C THR A 21 -1.04 15.91 -1.37
N LEU A 22 0.26 15.77 -1.61
CA LEU A 22 0.88 16.21 -2.87
C LEU A 22 0.29 15.50 -4.09
N LEU A 23 -0.01 14.20 -3.98
CA LEU A 23 -0.68 13.44 -5.04
C LEU A 23 -2.11 13.96 -5.30
N GLY A 24 -2.89 14.19 -4.24
CA GLY A 24 -4.26 14.71 -4.32
C GLY A 24 -4.32 16.12 -4.92
N ASP A 25 -3.37 16.98 -4.54
CA ASP A 25 -3.22 18.35 -5.08
C ASP A 25 -2.63 18.36 -6.51
N ARG A 26 -2.21 17.19 -7.02
CA ARG A 26 -1.54 17.00 -8.31
C ARG A 26 -0.24 17.81 -8.45
N ASP A 27 0.43 18.09 -7.33
CA ASP A 27 1.75 18.74 -7.32
C ASP A 27 2.84 17.70 -7.59
N ILE A 28 2.94 17.29 -8.86
CA ILE A 28 3.90 16.27 -9.31
C ILE A 28 5.36 16.73 -9.12
N ALA A 29 5.60 18.04 -9.19
CA ALA A 29 6.94 18.60 -9.01
C ALA A 29 7.40 18.44 -7.55
N ALA A 30 6.55 18.83 -6.59
CA ALA A 30 6.84 18.64 -5.17
C ALA A 30 6.89 17.15 -4.79
N LEU A 31 5.97 16.33 -5.31
CA LEU A 31 5.96 14.89 -5.06
C LEU A 31 7.29 14.25 -5.52
N SER A 32 7.76 14.61 -6.71
CA SER A 32 9.05 14.12 -7.23
C SER A 32 10.24 14.57 -6.35
N ALA A 33 10.22 15.82 -5.89
CA ALA A 33 11.26 16.36 -5.01
C ALA A 33 11.34 15.62 -3.66
N GLU A 34 10.19 15.24 -3.08
CA GLU A 34 10.12 14.48 -1.82
C GLU A 34 10.49 13.00 -2.00
N LEU A 35 10.06 12.37 -3.10
CA LEU A 35 10.37 10.97 -3.38
C LEU A 35 11.85 10.75 -3.72
N SER A 36 12.46 11.66 -4.47
CA SER A 36 13.83 11.51 -4.96
C SER A 36 14.88 11.15 -3.88
N PRO A 37 15.01 11.88 -2.75
CA PRO A 37 15.97 11.54 -1.72
C PRO A 37 15.66 10.23 -1.00
N LEU A 38 14.39 9.81 -0.98
CA LEU A 38 13.96 8.56 -0.36
C LEU A 38 14.35 7.36 -1.24
N VAL A 39 14.09 7.45 -2.55
CA VAL A 39 14.29 6.35 -3.50
C VAL A 39 15.72 6.23 -4.01
N HIS A 40 16.56 7.27 -3.91
CA HIS A 40 17.97 7.21 -4.30
C HIS A 40 18.92 6.89 -3.13
N SER A 41 18.41 6.88 -1.89
CA SER A 41 19.31 6.72 -0.74
C SER A 41 19.97 5.35 -0.68
N THR A 42 21.25 5.35 -0.30
CA THR A 42 22.02 4.17 0.10
C THR A 42 22.21 4.09 1.61
N ASP A 43 21.90 5.17 2.34
CA ASP A 43 21.99 5.26 3.80
C ASP A 43 20.97 4.31 4.46
N PRO A 44 21.38 3.47 5.44
CA PRO A 44 20.48 2.56 6.14
C PRO A 44 19.30 3.25 6.82
N ALA A 45 19.48 4.44 7.41
CA ALA A 45 18.39 5.12 8.11
C ALA A 45 17.31 5.59 7.12
N ARG A 46 17.72 6.20 6.00
CA ARG A 46 16.79 6.59 4.92
C ARG A 46 16.15 5.39 4.22
N ARG A 47 16.85 4.27 4.08
CA ARG A 47 16.24 3.02 3.59
C ARG A 47 15.19 2.47 4.55
N GLY A 48 15.45 2.52 5.86
CA GLY A 48 14.45 2.20 6.88
C GLY A 48 13.22 3.11 6.79
N LEU A 49 13.42 4.42 6.57
CA LEU A 49 12.31 5.36 6.35
C LEU A 49 11.48 4.99 5.10
N TYR A 50 12.13 4.62 3.99
CA TYR A 50 11.43 4.13 2.79
C TYR A 50 10.56 2.90 3.10
N GLY A 51 11.15 1.90 3.76
CA GLY A 51 10.43 0.68 4.16
C GLY A 51 9.27 0.97 5.09
N GLY A 52 9.47 1.90 6.04
CA GLY A 52 8.45 2.36 6.97
C GLY A 52 7.28 3.09 6.30
N VAL A 53 7.55 4.01 5.38
CA VAL A 53 6.53 4.70 4.57
C VAL A 53 5.73 3.69 3.75
N LEU A 54 6.41 2.77 3.06
CA LEU A 54 5.75 1.75 2.25
C LEU A 54 4.88 0.81 3.10
N SER A 55 5.37 0.40 4.27
CA SER A 55 4.62 -0.42 5.23
C SER A 55 3.38 0.31 5.73
N TRP A 56 3.49 1.61 6.02
CA TRP A 56 2.35 2.42 6.44
C TRP A 56 1.29 2.50 5.34
N LEU A 57 1.68 2.79 4.10
CA LEU A 57 0.77 2.89 2.95
C LEU A 57 0.03 1.57 2.69
N VAL A 58 0.76 0.45 2.69
CA VAL A 58 0.18 -0.89 2.47
C VAL A 58 -0.78 -1.28 3.60
N THR A 59 -0.46 -0.92 4.86
CA THR A 59 -1.33 -1.17 6.00
C THR A 59 -2.60 -0.33 5.91
N ALA A 60 -2.46 0.98 5.65
CA ALA A 60 -3.59 1.88 5.46
C ALA A 60 -4.49 1.43 4.31
N LEU A 61 -3.92 0.94 3.20
CA LEU A 61 -4.69 0.38 2.09
C LEU A 61 -5.50 -0.85 2.52
N ALA A 62 -4.91 -1.79 3.25
CA ALA A 62 -5.63 -2.95 3.78
C ALA A 62 -6.74 -2.53 4.77
N ASP A 63 -6.45 -1.59 5.68
CA ASP A 63 -7.42 -1.08 6.66
C ASP A 63 -8.61 -0.40 5.98
N VAL A 64 -8.38 0.41 4.95
CA VAL A 64 -9.45 1.06 4.18
C VAL A 64 -10.28 0.02 3.41
N VAL A 65 -9.65 -1.02 2.84
CA VAL A 65 -10.38 -2.12 2.19
C VAL A 65 -11.30 -2.82 3.18
N VAL A 66 -10.81 -3.17 4.38
CA VAL A 66 -11.64 -3.80 5.43
C VAL A 66 -12.74 -2.85 5.90
N ALA A 67 -12.45 -1.57 6.08
CA ALA A 67 -13.45 -0.57 6.48
C ALA A 67 -14.57 -0.41 5.46
N ARG A 68 -14.30 -0.68 4.17
CA ARG A 68 -15.25 -0.54 3.07
C ARG A 68 -16.01 -1.81 2.72
N LEU A 69 -15.34 -2.95 2.77
CA LEU A 69 -15.91 -4.25 2.38
C LEU A 69 -16.40 -5.08 3.57
N GLY A 70 -16.09 -4.65 4.81
CA GLY A 70 -16.23 -5.49 5.98
C GLY A 70 -15.07 -6.49 6.11
N THR A 71 -15.04 -7.20 7.23
CA THR A 71 -14.12 -8.32 7.46
C THR A 71 -14.64 -9.57 6.77
N ARG A 72 -13.77 -10.36 6.14
CA ARG A 72 -14.15 -11.66 5.57
C ARG A 72 -14.65 -12.64 6.64
N ASP A 73 -15.63 -13.45 6.29
CA ASP A 73 -15.93 -14.69 7.01
C ASP A 73 -14.90 -15.80 6.70
N ASP A 74 -14.87 -16.87 7.49
CA ASP A 74 -13.87 -17.93 7.40
C ASP A 74 -13.83 -18.62 6.01
N ASP A 75 -14.96 -18.66 5.29
CA ASP A 75 -15.13 -19.23 3.95
C ASP A 75 -14.96 -18.22 2.80
N GLU A 76 -14.80 -16.94 3.11
CA GLU A 76 -14.61 -15.88 2.12
C GLU A 76 -13.13 -15.62 1.84
N SER A 77 -12.81 -15.02 0.69
CA SER A 77 -11.44 -14.59 0.39
C SER A 77 -11.46 -13.28 -0.38
N TYR A 78 -10.53 -12.38 -0.05
CA TYR A 78 -10.31 -11.19 -0.86
C TYR A 78 -9.56 -11.55 -2.14
N LEU A 79 -10.12 -11.12 -3.27
CA LEU A 79 -9.52 -11.24 -4.58
C LEU A 79 -9.12 -9.86 -5.08
N LEU A 80 -7.94 -9.77 -5.69
CA LEU A 80 -7.50 -8.58 -6.41
C LEU A 80 -7.24 -8.97 -7.86
N GLU A 81 -8.10 -8.44 -8.73
CA GLU A 81 -8.04 -8.62 -10.17
C GLU A 81 -7.68 -7.31 -10.84
N MET A 82 -6.89 -7.40 -11.91
CA MET A 82 -6.55 -6.26 -12.75
C MET A 82 -7.02 -6.50 -14.17
N HIS A 83 -7.80 -5.56 -14.68
CA HIS A 83 -8.26 -5.59 -16.06
C HIS A 83 -7.34 -4.72 -16.92
N THR A 84 -6.72 -5.34 -17.93
CA THR A 84 -5.89 -4.60 -18.88
C THR A 84 -6.76 -3.87 -19.90
N THR A 85 -6.21 -2.84 -20.54
CA THR A 85 -6.87 -2.15 -21.67
C THR A 85 -7.14 -3.07 -22.87
N ALA A 86 -6.47 -4.23 -22.93
CA ALA A 86 -6.71 -5.27 -23.92
C ALA A 86 -7.81 -6.26 -23.50
N GLY A 87 -8.55 -6.00 -22.43
CA GLY A 87 -9.66 -6.83 -21.95
C GLY A 87 -9.23 -8.13 -21.26
N ARG A 88 -7.97 -8.26 -20.84
CA ARG A 88 -7.50 -9.42 -20.07
C ARG A 88 -7.67 -9.16 -18.58
N THR A 89 -8.16 -10.16 -17.87
CA THR A 89 -8.10 -10.19 -16.40
C THR A 89 -6.81 -10.88 -15.97
N LEU A 90 -6.05 -10.23 -15.10
CA LEU A 90 -4.83 -10.76 -14.50
C LEU A 90 -5.03 -10.85 -12.98
N GLY A 91 -4.73 -12.00 -12.42
CA GLY A 91 -4.61 -12.16 -10.97
C GLY A 91 -3.24 -11.71 -10.48
N ILE A 92 -3.10 -11.56 -9.16
CA ILE A 92 -1.80 -11.25 -8.54
C ILE A 92 -0.72 -12.29 -8.88
N GLY A 93 -1.12 -13.56 -9.04
CA GLY A 93 -0.21 -14.65 -9.42
C GLY A 93 0.44 -14.43 -10.79
N ASP A 94 -0.22 -13.68 -11.68
CA ASP A 94 0.22 -13.45 -13.05
C ASP A 94 1.22 -12.29 -13.17
N LEU A 95 1.38 -11.50 -12.11
CA LEU A 95 2.30 -10.37 -12.11
C LEU A 95 3.74 -10.81 -11.89
N PRO A 96 4.72 -10.14 -12.53
CA PRO A 96 6.11 -10.27 -12.13
C PRO A 96 6.29 -10.04 -10.63
N THR A 97 7.22 -10.78 -9.99
CA THR A 97 7.43 -10.71 -8.54
C THR A 97 7.70 -9.28 -8.06
N ARG A 98 8.45 -8.49 -8.84
CA ARG A 98 8.80 -7.11 -8.51
C ARG A 98 7.63 -6.13 -8.67
N ASP A 99 6.76 -6.37 -9.66
CA ASP A 99 5.68 -5.46 -10.04
C ASP A 99 4.41 -5.65 -9.22
N GLY A 100 4.26 -6.80 -8.54
CA GLY A 100 3.07 -7.10 -7.73
C GLY A 100 3.31 -7.02 -6.22
N ARG A 101 4.40 -6.38 -5.75
CA ARG A 101 4.78 -6.42 -4.32
C ARG A 101 3.76 -5.72 -3.43
N VAL A 102 3.23 -4.57 -3.86
CA VAL A 102 2.22 -3.82 -3.11
C VAL A 102 0.97 -4.69 -2.94
N GLN A 103 0.43 -5.18 -4.05
CA GLN A 103 -0.81 -5.96 -4.07
C GLN A 103 -0.68 -7.28 -3.31
N ARG A 104 0.46 -7.97 -3.44
CA ARG A 104 0.75 -9.19 -2.64
C ARG A 104 0.78 -8.90 -1.15
N SER A 105 1.39 -7.77 -0.76
CA SER A 105 1.46 -7.37 0.64
C SER A 105 0.06 -7.05 1.19
N VAL A 106 -0.77 -6.35 0.41
CA VAL A 106 -2.16 -6.05 0.77
C VAL A 106 -2.98 -7.33 0.90
N LEU A 107 -2.97 -8.22 -0.10
CA LEU A 107 -3.70 -9.49 0.00
C LEU A 107 -3.23 -10.34 1.18
N ALA A 108 -1.92 -10.38 1.45
CA ALA A 108 -1.39 -11.07 2.61
C ALA A 108 -1.92 -10.48 3.93
N LEU A 109 -1.97 -9.15 4.06
CA LEU A 109 -2.57 -8.50 5.24
C LEU A 109 -4.07 -8.80 5.36
N LEU A 110 -4.81 -8.74 4.26
CA LEU A 110 -6.25 -9.05 4.22
C LEU A 110 -6.54 -10.52 4.55
N ALA A 111 -5.63 -11.43 4.21
CA ALA A 111 -5.69 -12.84 4.60
C ALA A 111 -5.20 -13.11 6.03
N GLY A 112 -4.71 -12.08 6.75
CA GLY A 112 -4.12 -12.22 8.09
C GLY A 112 -2.67 -12.74 8.10
N ASP A 113 -2.06 -12.99 6.93
CA ASP A 113 -0.67 -13.43 6.78
C ASP A 113 0.31 -12.24 6.85
N ARG A 114 0.53 -11.77 8.08
CA ARG A 114 1.49 -10.68 8.35
C ARG A 114 2.93 -11.07 8.01
N ALA A 115 3.27 -12.36 7.99
CA ALA A 115 4.63 -12.82 7.71
C ALA A 115 4.95 -12.70 6.20
N ALA A 116 4.00 -13.09 5.35
CA ALA A 116 4.12 -12.89 3.91
C ALA A 116 4.18 -11.39 3.55
N ALA A 117 3.33 -10.56 4.16
CA ALA A 117 3.37 -9.11 3.94
C ALA A 117 4.74 -8.51 4.30
N ARG A 118 5.28 -8.84 5.47
CA ARG A 118 6.61 -8.38 5.91
C ARG A 118 7.72 -8.83 4.95
N THR A 119 7.63 -10.04 4.42
CA THR A 119 8.62 -10.57 3.48
C THR A 119 8.64 -9.77 2.18
N GLN A 120 7.47 -9.44 1.63
CA GLN A 120 7.35 -8.62 0.42
C GLN A 120 7.85 -7.19 0.64
N LEU A 121 7.47 -6.57 1.77
CA LEU A 121 7.90 -5.22 2.13
C LEU A 121 9.42 -5.14 2.35
N ALA A 122 10.01 -6.11 3.05
CA ALA A 122 11.45 -6.19 3.25
C ALA A 122 12.21 -6.40 1.92
N ALA A 123 11.62 -7.12 0.96
CA ALA A 123 12.18 -7.25 -0.38
C ALA A 123 12.12 -5.92 -1.17
N ALA A 124 11.04 -5.14 -1.01
CA ALA A 124 10.93 -3.81 -1.61
C ALA A 124 11.94 -2.82 -1.01
N GLU A 125 12.13 -2.83 0.31
CA GLU A 125 13.11 -1.98 0.99
C GLU A 125 14.55 -2.25 0.50
N LYS A 126 14.85 -3.52 0.22
CA LYS A 126 16.16 -3.97 -0.26
C LYS A 126 16.36 -3.82 -1.77
N GLU A 127 15.38 -3.30 -2.50
CA GLU A 127 15.48 -3.12 -3.94
C GLU A 127 16.65 -2.17 -4.29
N PRO A 128 17.64 -2.63 -5.08
CA PRO A 128 18.79 -1.80 -5.45
C PRO A 128 18.46 -0.71 -6.46
N GLU A 129 17.45 -0.90 -7.30
CA GLU A 129 17.13 0.03 -8.40
C GLU A 129 16.21 1.17 -7.91
N PRO A 130 16.66 2.45 -7.91
CA PRO A 130 15.84 3.59 -7.47
C PRO A 130 14.53 3.74 -8.25
N VAL A 131 14.54 3.42 -9.55
CA VAL A 131 13.35 3.47 -10.41
C VAL A 131 12.29 2.49 -9.93
N LEU A 132 12.69 1.26 -9.56
CA LEU A 132 11.76 0.27 -9.03
C LEU A 132 11.23 0.67 -7.65
N ARG A 133 12.09 1.25 -6.79
CA ARG A 133 11.65 1.80 -5.50
C ARG A 133 10.62 2.90 -5.66
N ALA A 134 10.85 3.83 -6.58
CA ALA A 134 9.92 4.91 -6.91
C ALA A 134 8.61 4.34 -7.45
N ARG A 135 8.67 3.40 -8.39
CA ARG A 135 7.49 2.74 -8.95
C ARG A 135 6.65 2.07 -7.87
N THR A 136 7.26 1.27 -6.99
CA THR A 136 6.55 0.59 -5.89
C THR A 136 5.89 1.58 -4.93
N LEU A 137 6.56 2.69 -4.62
CA LEU A 137 6.01 3.69 -3.70
C LEU A 137 4.87 4.50 -4.33
N VAL A 138 5.03 4.92 -5.59
CA VAL A 138 3.98 5.59 -6.37
C VAL A 138 2.77 4.68 -6.56
N GLU A 139 2.99 3.39 -6.82
CA GLU A 139 1.93 2.40 -6.91
C GLU A 139 1.13 2.32 -5.61
N ALA A 140 1.79 2.20 -4.45
CA ALA A 140 1.10 2.20 -3.17
C ALA A 140 0.30 3.49 -2.91
N LEU A 141 0.85 4.66 -3.27
CA LEU A 141 0.17 5.95 -3.15
C LEU A 141 -1.08 6.02 -4.04
N VAL A 142 -0.94 5.67 -5.32
CA VAL A 142 -2.05 5.71 -6.29
C VAL A 142 -3.17 4.75 -5.90
N TRP A 143 -2.84 3.54 -5.44
CA TRP A 143 -3.84 2.59 -4.99
C TRP A 143 -4.58 3.08 -3.74
N LEU A 144 -3.86 3.64 -2.76
CA LEU A 144 -4.50 4.18 -1.56
C LEU A 144 -5.38 5.40 -1.89
N ASP A 145 -4.90 6.32 -2.71
CA ASP A 145 -5.70 7.47 -3.18
C ASP A 145 -6.94 7.01 -3.94
N ALA A 146 -6.80 6.06 -4.87
CA ALA A 146 -7.91 5.51 -5.62
C ALA A 146 -8.95 4.87 -4.70
N VAL A 147 -8.52 4.03 -3.75
CA VAL A 147 -9.45 3.40 -2.81
C VAL A 147 -10.09 4.45 -1.90
N LEU A 148 -9.39 5.50 -1.45
CA LEU A 148 -9.98 6.57 -0.65
C LEU A 148 -11.04 7.39 -1.40
N ASN A 149 -10.86 7.58 -2.71
CA ASN A 149 -11.74 8.41 -3.55
C ASN A 149 -12.80 7.63 -4.33
N THR A 150 -12.80 6.30 -4.29
CA THR A 150 -13.80 5.50 -5.01
C THR A 150 -15.16 5.58 -4.33
N ASP A 151 -16.22 5.91 -5.07
CA ASP A 151 -17.59 5.72 -4.59
C ASP A 151 -17.90 4.21 -4.60
N MET A 152 -18.08 3.61 -3.42
CA MET A 152 -18.42 2.20 -3.34
C MET A 152 -19.92 2.00 -3.58
N PRO A 153 -20.33 1.06 -4.45
CA PRO A 153 -21.73 0.65 -4.50
C PRO A 153 -22.13 0.08 -3.14
N VAL A 154 -23.33 0.42 -2.67
CA VAL A 154 -23.92 -0.18 -1.47
C VAL A 154 -24.08 -1.66 -1.74
N PHE A 155 -23.29 -2.51 -1.08
CA PHE A 155 -23.52 -3.95 -1.11
C PHE A 155 -24.87 -4.24 -0.46
N PRO A 156 -25.76 -5.02 -1.11
CA PRO A 156 -26.99 -5.45 -0.45
C PRO A 156 -26.63 -6.25 0.80
N ASP A 157 -27.38 -6.04 1.89
CA ASP A 157 -27.21 -6.84 3.10
C ASP A 157 -27.29 -8.34 2.73
N PRO A 158 -26.38 -9.18 3.26
CA PRO A 158 -26.47 -10.61 3.06
C PRO A 158 -27.83 -11.11 3.58
N PRO A 159 -28.46 -12.08 2.91
CA PRO A 159 -29.72 -12.64 3.37
C PRO A 159 -29.55 -13.22 4.79
N PRO A 160 -30.56 -13.09 5.67
CA PRO A 160 -30.46 -13.63 7.02
C PRO A 160 -30.20 -15.14 6.98
N ARG A 161 -29.24 -15.59 7.81
CA ARG A 161 -28.89 -17.01 8.01
C ARG A 161 -30.01 -17.76 8.71
#